data_AF-A0A8S2Y8N9-F1
#
_entry.id   AF-A0A8S2Y8N9-F1
#
_cell.length_a   1.000
_cell.length_b   1.000
_cell.length_c   1.000
_cell.angle_alpha   90.00
_cell.angle_beta   90.00
_cell.angle_gamma   90.00
#
_symmetry.space_group_name_H-M   'P 1'
#
loop_
_entity.id
_entity.type
_entity.pdbx_description
1 polymer ?
#
loop_
_entity_poly.entity_id
_entity_poly.type
_entity_poly.pdbx_seq_one_letter_code
_entity_poly.pdbx_strand_id
1 'polypeptide(L)'
;MVFRPGFSVKLVPCSIPNVCVVDLLIDLPIRVIGIYAPESKTWEWNELSPFITPSCVLFGDFNIDIEKDGKKSRVLLDWADMCFLAPIRVGTNTSLRSERTIDYAFTVGVPLSVQALEVGTTSDHKPVLASATCSGSEVSWGRNTHWK
;
A
#
# COMPACT_ATOMS: atom_id res chain seq x y z
N MET A 1 -1.94 -23.37 9.29
CA MET A 1 -1.99 -21.91 9.47
C MET A 1 -3.41 -21.56 9.90
N VAL A 2 -3.61 -21.15 11.16
CA VAL A 2 -4.95 -20.90 11.70
C VAL A 2 -5.32 -19.43 11.40
N PHE A 3 -6.28 -19.22 10.51
CA PHE A 3 -6.86 -17.91 10.27
C PHE A 3 -7.72 -17.53 11.48
N ARG A 4 -7.49 -16.33 12.03
CA ARG A 4 -8.36 -15.76 13.06
C ARG A 4 -9.77 -15.59 12.45
N PRO A 5 -10.84 -16.07 13.08
CA PRO A 5 -12.19 -15.70 12.67
C PRO A 5 -12.32 -14.18 12.82
N GLY A 6 -12.85 -13.48 11.80
CA GLY A 6 -13.01 -12.01 11.82
C GLY A 6 -12.16 -11.23 10.80
N PHE A 7 -11.38 -11.92 9.95
CA PHE A 7 -10.71 -11.29 8.82
C PHE A 7 -11.09 -12.03 7.54
N SER A 8 -11.71 -11.34 6.59
CA SER A 8 -11.91 -11.87 5.24
C SER A 8 -11.39 -10.89 4.19
N VAL A 9 -10.93 -11.41 3.06
CA VAL A 9 -10.37 -10.63 1.97
C VAL A 9 -11.25 -10.82 0.75
N LYS A 10 -11.61 -9.72 0.10
CA LYS A 10 -12.38 -9.74 -1.15
C LYS A 10 -11.57 -9.06 -2.25
N LEU A 11 -11.35 -9.76 -3.36
CA LEU A 11 -10.80 -9.14 -4.56
C LEU A 11 -11.82 -8.15 -5.16
N VAL A 12 -11.38 -6.95 -5.50
CA VAL A 12 -12.18 -5.97 -6.23
C VAL A 12 -11.79 -6.06 -7.70
N PRO A 13 -12.75 -6.24 -8.62
CA PRO A 13 -12.45 -6.27 -10.05
C PRO A 13 -11.70 -5.00 -10.49
N CYS A 14 -10.52 -5.19 -11.05
CA CYS A 14 -9.66 -4.14 -11.56
C CYS A 14 -9.10 -4.57 -12.91
N SER A 15 -9.27 -3.73 -13.93
CA SER A 15 -8.74 -3.97 -15.28
C SER A 15 -7.46 -3.18 -15.56
N ILE A 16 -7.02 -2.33 -14.63
CA ILE A 16 -5.81 -1.53 -14.80
C ILE A 16 -4.59 -2.47 -14.68
N PRO A 17 -3.73 -2.55 -15.69
CA PRO A 17 -2.55 -3.39 -15.64
C PRO A 17 -1.66 -3.02 -14.46
N ASN A 18 -1.04 -4.03 -13.84
CA ASN A 18 -0.12 -3.87 -12.71
C ASN A 18 -0.75 -3.25 -11.44
N VAL A 19 -2.08 -3.28 -11.33
CA VAL A 19 -2.81 -2.83 -10.14
C VAL A 19 -3.62 -4.00 -9.59
N CYS A 20 -3.55 -4.19 -8.28
CA CYS A 20 -4.37 -5.15 -7.56
C CYS A 20 -5.17 -4.41 -6.48
N VAL A 21 -6.47 -4.68 -6.39
CA VAL A 21 -7.34 -4.04 -5.40
C VAL A 21 -8.02 -5.12 -4.58
N VAL A 22 -7.90 -5.02 -3.26
CA VAL A 22 -8.53 -5.94 -2.31
C VAL A 22 -9.18 -5.17 -1.17
N ASP A 23 -10.33 -5.64 -0.72
CA ASP A 23 -10.99 -5.15 0.48
C ASP A 23 -10.68 -6.10 1.64
N LEU A 24 -10.13 -5.56 2.72
CA LEU A 24 -10.01 -6.22 4.01
C LEU A 24 -11.31 -6.00 4.78
N LEU A 25 -12.11 -7.05 4.91
CA LEU A 25 -13.41 -7.04 5.56
C LEU A 25 -13.22 -7.31 7.05
N ILE A 26 -13.06 -6.22 7.78
CA ILE A 26 -13.03 -6.11 9.25
C ILE A 26 -14.11 -5.11 9.68
N ASP A 27 -14.25 -4.82 10.99
CA ASP A 27 -15.27 -3.89 11.53
C ASP A 27 -15.33 -2.55 10.78
N LEU A 28 -14.16 -1.98 10.47
CA LEU A 28 -13.99 -0.84 9.59
C LEU A 28 -13.23 -1.30 8.34
N PRO A 29 -13.92 -1.60 7.22
CA PRO A 29 -13.28 -2.12 6.03
C PRO A 29 -12.15 -1.20 5.54
N ILE A 30 -11.03 -1.83 5.17
CA ILE A 30 -9.88 -1.13 4.60
C ILE A 30 -9.70 -1.62 3.18
N ARG A 31 -9.68 -0.70 2.23
CA ARG A 31 -9.27 -1.04 0.86
C ARG A 31 -7.76 -0.94 0.73
N VAL A 32 -7.19 -1.94 0.09
CA VAL A 32 -5.77 -2.06 -0.16
C VAL A 32 -5.54 -2.12 -1.66
N ILE A 33 -4.71 -1.22 -2.17
CA ILE A 33 -4.40 -1.06 -3.58
C ILE A 33 -2.90 -1.24 -3.77
N GLY A 34 -2.50 -2.36 -4.38
CA GLY A 34 -1.12 -2.60 -4.79
C GLY A 34 -0.87 -2.07 -6.20
N ILE A 35 0.21 -1.33 -6.40
CA ILE A 35 0.57 -0.70 -7.67
C ILE A 35 1.99 -1.10 -8.06
N TYR A 36 2.20 -1.42 -9.33
CA TYR A 36 3.53 -1.43 -9.93
C TYR A 36 3.53 -0.52 -11.15
N ALA A 37 4.17 0.64 -11.02
CA ALA A 37 4.24 1.67 -12.04
C ALA A 37 5.58 1.67 -12.78
N PRO A 38 5.75 0.86 -13.84
CA PRO A 38 7.02 0.75 -14.51
C PRO A 38 7.43 2.07 -15.18
N GLU A 39 8.73 2.36 -15.17
CA GLU A 39 9.30 3.57 -15.78
C GLU A 39 8.93 3.75 -17.25
N SER A 40 8.77 2.65 -17.97
CA SER A 40 8.51 2.61 -19.40
C SER A 40 7.10 3.06 -19.80
N LYS A 41 6.21 3.34 -18.83
CA LYS A 41 4.83 3.76 -19.09
C LYS A 41 4.53 5.12 -18.47
N THR A 42 3.78 5.93 -19.22
CA THR A 42 3.10 7.11 -18.67
C THR A 42 1.89 6.62 -17.87
N TRP A 43 1.75 7.14 -16.64
CA TRP A 43 0.66 6.79 -15.74
C TRP A 43 -0.38 7.91 -15.66
N GLU A 44 -1.63 7.53 -15.87
CA GLU A 44 -2.80 8.39 -15.69
C GLU A 44 -3.40 8.09 -14.31
N TRP A 45 -2.91 8.77 -13.27
CA TRP A 45 -3.30 8.47 -11.88
C TRP A 45 -4.81 8.58 -11.63
N ASN A 46 -5.50 9.42 -12.38
CA ASN A 46 -6.97 9.56 -12.34
C ASN A 46 -7.71 8.24 -12.63
N GLU A 47 -7.11 7.28 -13.33
CA GLU A 47 -7.71 5.96 -13.54
C GLU A 47 -7.89 5.17 -12.23
N LEU A 48 -7.08 5.48 -11.21
CA LEU A 48 -7.17 4.85 -9.88
C LEU A 48 -8.28 5.47 -9.01
N SER A 49 -8.76 6.68 -9.33
CA SER A 49 -9.75 7.41 -8.54
C SER A 49 -11.02 6.61 -8.20
N PRO A 50 -11.60 5.78 -9.11
CA PRO A 50 -12.76 4.95 -8.80
C PRO A 50 -12.53 3.91 -7.69
N PHE A 51 -11.28 3.57 -7.42
CA PHE A 51 -10.93 2.61 -6.37
C PHE A 51 -10.73 3.27 -5.01
N ILE A 52 -10.51 4.58 -4.94
CA ILE A 52 -10.27 5.29 -3.68
C ILE A 52 -11.52 5.26 -2.81
N THR A 53 -11.33 4.94 -1.54
CA THR A 53 -12.38 4.99 -0.51
C THR A 53 -11.92 5.87 0.65
N PRO A 54 -12.82 6.30 1.55
CA PRO A 54 -12.42 7.06 2.73
C PRO A 54 -11.49 6.32 3.71
N SER A 55 -11.28 5.02 3.51
CA SER A 55 -10.42 4.15 4.32
C SER A 55 -9.66 3.23 3.36
N CYS A 56 -8.54 3.74 2.83
CA CYS A 56 -7.71 2.96 1.93
C CYS A 56 -6.22 3.25 2.07
N VAL A 57 -5.43 2.25 1.71
CA VAL A 57 -3.97 2.31 1.59
C VAL A 57 -3.58 1.91 0.19
N LEU A 58 -2.75 2.74 -0.45
CA LEU A 58 -2.07 2.41 -1.69
C LEU A 58 -0.62 2.09 -1.35
N PHE A 59 -0.07 1.02 -1.90
CA PHE A 59 1.34 0.68 -1.76
C PHE A 59 1.92 0.25 -3.08
N GLY A 60 3.22 0.46 -3.26
CA GLY A 60 3.94 -0.16 -4.34
C GLY A 60 5.13 0.64 -4.82
N ASP A 61 5.68 0.17 -5.93
CA ASP A 61 6.72 0.86 -6.69
C ASP A 61 6.04 1.83 -7.65
N PHE A 62 6.15 3.13 -7.34
CA PHE A 62 5.62 4.21 -8.16
C PHE A 62 6.60 4.64 -9.26
N ASN A 63 7.85 4.19 -9.17
CA ASN A 63 8.99 4.65 -9.96
C ASN A 63 9.13 6.20 -10.02
N ILE A 64 8.59 6.88 -9.02
CA ILE A 64 8.62 8.34 -8.86
C ILE A 64 9.16 8.64 -7.48
N ASP A 65 10.27 9.36 -7.42
CA ASP A 65 10.78 9.93 -6.19
C ASP A 65 10.07 11.28 -5.94
N ILE A 66 9.31 11.34 -4.85
CA ILE A 66 8.50 12.51 -4.50
C ILE A 66 9.35 13.79 -4.41
N GLU A 67 10.57 13.67 -3.89
CA GLU A 67 11.46 14.80 -3.63
C GLU A 67 12.31 15.16 -4.86
N LYS A 68 12.62 14.18 -5.72
CA LYS A 68 13.60 14.35 -6.82
C LYS A 68 13.00 14.51 -8.21
N ASP A 69 11.80 13.99 -8.48
CA ASP A 69 11.27 13.90 -9.87
C ASP A 69 10.38 15.08 -10.30
N GLY A 70 10.39 16.18 -9.53
CA GLY A 70 9.85 17.48 -9.91
C GLY A 70 8.42 17.46 -10.49
N LYS A 71 8.30 17.51 -11.83
CA LYS A 71 6.99 17.51 -12.49
C LYS A 71 6.25 16.19 -12.32
N LYS A 72 6.94 15.04 -12.37
CA LYS A 72 6.28 13.73 -12.23
C LYS A 72 5.70 13.58 -10.82
N SER A 73 6.47 13.97 -9.80
CA SER A 73 5.99 13.94 -8.41
C SER A 73 4.85 14.93 -8.20
N ARG A 74 4.91 16.14 -8.76
CA ARG A 74 3.79 17.09 -8.67
C ARG A 74 2.48 16.55 -9.22
N VAL A 75 2.50 15.93 -10.40
CA VAL A 75 1.27 15.35 -11.00
C VAL A 75 0.68 14.24 -10.13
N LEU A 76 1.52 13.39 -9.54
CA LEU A 76 1.09 12.36 -8.61
C LEU A 76 0.51 12.97 -7.32
N LEU A 77 1.18 13.97 -6.74
CA LEU A 77 0.76 14.62 -5.51
C LEU A 77 -0.53 15.43 -5.69
N ASP A 78 -0.68 16.17 -6.79
CA ASP A 78 -1.91 16.92 -7.09
C ASP A 78 -3.12 15.97 -7.17
N TRP A 79 -2.96 14.80 -7.82
CA TRP A 79 -3.99 13.77 -7.86
C TRP A 79 -4.27 13.17 -6.47
N ALA A 80 -3.21 12.89 -5.69
CA ALA A 80 -3.34 12.35 -4.34
C ALA A 80 -4.12 13.33 -3.44
N ASP A 81 -3.80 14.63 -3.50
CA ASP A 81 -4.47 15.68 -2.75
C ASP A 81 -5.97 15.79 -3.12
N MET A 82 -6.31 15.69 -4.41
CA MET A 82 -7.71 15.63 -4.86
C MET A 82 -8.48 14.44 -4.28
N CYS A 83 -7.77 13.36 -3.94
CA CYS A 83 -8.32 12.15 -3.35
C CYS A 83 -8.16 12.09 -1.81
N PHE A 84 -7.67 13.16 -1.18
CA PHE A 84 -7.33 13.22 0.25
C PHE A 84 -6.34 12.15 0.72
N LEU A 85 -5.46 11.70 -0.18
CA LEU A 85 -4.44 10.70 0.07
C LEU A 85 -3.16 11.37 0.58
N ALA A 86 -2.73 11.01 1.79
CA ALA A 86 -1.47 11.48 2.34
C ALA A 86 -0.32 10.51 1.95
N PRO A 87 0.78 10.99 1.34
CA PRO A 87 1.97 10.18 1.14
C PRO A 87 2.64 9.86 2.48
N ILE A 88 3.12 8.63 2.64
CA ILE A 88 3.87 8.20 3.81
C ILE A 88 5.33 8.06 3.42
N ARG A 89 6.18 8.87 4.05
CA ARG A 89 7.62 8.85 3.81
C ARG A 89 8.22 7.58 4.40
N VAL A 90 8.94 6.86 3.55
CA VAL A 90 9.78 5.74 3.97
C VAL A 90 11.16 6.33 4.27
N GLY A 91 11.64 6.22 5.51
CA GLY A 91 12.77 7.01 6.02
C GLY A 91 14.13 6.79 5.35
N THR A 92 14.25 5.83 4.42
CA THR A 92 15.46 5.55 3.64
C THR A 92 15.11 5.26 2.17
N ASN A 93 16.12 5.37 1.30
CA ASN A 93 15.97 5.02 -0.11
C ASN A 93 15.57 3.56 -0.26
N THR A 94 14.60 3.30 -1.14
CA THR A 94 14.03 1.97 -1.38
C THR A 94 14.61 1.28 -2.60
N SER A 95 15.18 2.03 -3.55
CA SER A 95 16.00 1.46 -4.63
C SER A 95 17.41 1.12 -4.12
N LEU A 96 17.95 -0.03 -4.54
CA LEU A 96 19.36 -0.39 -4.31
C LEU A 96 20.27 0.00 -5.50
N ARG A 97 19.68 0.32 -6.65
CA ARG A 97 20.40 0.76 -7.86
C ARG A 97 20.58 2.27 -7.94
N SER A 98 19.83 3.01 -7.13
CA SER A 98 19.85 4.46 -7.12
C SER A 98 19.55 4.99 -5.73
N GLU A 99 19.97 6.21 -5.44
CA GLU A 99 19.59 6.89 -4.20
C GLU A 99 18.17 7.45 -4.29
N ARG A 100 17.18 6.63 -4.68
CA ARG A 100 15.79 7.08 -4.86
C ARG A 100 14.84 6.34 -3.93
N THR A 101 13.81 7.05 -3.48
CA THR A 101 12.68 6.49 -2.73
C THR A 101 11.48 6.41 -3.67
N ILE A 102 11.31 5.25 -4.31
CA ILE A 102 10.28 5.01 -5.33
C ILE A 102 9.21 4.01 -4.87
N ASP A 103 9.54 3.17 -3.90
CA ASP A 103 8.59 2.34 -3.17
C ASP A 103 8.11 3.08 -1.92
N TYR A 104 6.80 3.32 -1.80
CA TYR A 104 6.18 3.95 -0.64
C TYR A 104 4.69 3.65 -0.58
N ALA A 105 3.95 4.36 0.29
CA ALA A 105 2.53 4.21 0.44
C ALA A 105 1.82 5.56 0.46
N PHE A 106 0.54 5.56 0.08
CA PHE A 106 -0.41 6.62 0.39
C PHE A 106 -1.52 6.07 1.29
N THR A 107 -2.10 6.91 2.14
CA THR A 107 -3.21 6.51 3.01
C THR A 107 -4.27 7.59 3.11
N VAL A 108 -5.52 7.17 3.31
CA VAL A 108 -6.61 8.00 3.80
C VAL A 108 -7.42 7.18 4.81
N GLY A 109 -7.77 7.79 5.94
CA GLY A 109 -8.59 7.17 6.98
C GLY A 109 -7.97 5.97 7.71
N VAL A 110 -6.73 5.58 7.39
CA VAL A 110 -6.03 4.45 8.02
C VAL A 110 -4.72 4.93 8.67
N PRO A 111 -4.56 4.77 10.01
CA PRO A 111 -3.29 5.04 10.67
C PRO A 111 -2.28 3.96 10.28
N LEU A 112 -1.30 4.35 9.47
CA LEU A 112 -0.31 3.44 8.92
C LEU A 112 1.10 3.89 9.32
N SER A 113 1.89 2.94 9.81
CA SER A 113 3.34 3.10 10.01
C SER A 113 4.06 2.33 8.90
N VAL A 114 5.00 2.99 8.22
CA VAL A 114 5.72 2.39 7.09
C VAL A 114 7.23 2.56 7.28
N GLN A 115 7.98 1.50 6.98
CA GLN A 115 9.45 1.50 7.04
C GLN A 115 10.05 0.66 5.92
N ALA A 116 11.20 1.08 5.40
CA ALA A 116 12.04 0.23 4.56
C ALA A 116 12.82 -0.73 5.48
N LEU A 117 12.93 -1.99 5.07
CA LEU A 117 13.70 -2.98 5.79
C LEU A 117 15.13 -3.03 5.26
N GLU A 118 16.09 -2.78 6.15
CA GLU A 118 17.52 -2.96 5.89
C GLU A 118 17.90 -4.43 6.13
N VAL A 119 17.45 -5.30 5.23
CA VAL A 119 17.73 -6.74 5.24
C VAL A 119 18.35 -7.18 3.93
N GLY A 120 19.11 -8.28 3.95
CA GLY A 120 19.58 -8.90 2.71
C GLY A 120 18.39 -9.30 1.83
N THR A 121 18.39 -8.83 0.58
CA THR A 121 17.36 -9.11 -0.43
C THR A 121 18.03 -9.50 -1.73
N THR A 122 17.38 -10.36 -2.52
CA THR A 122 17.81 -10.70 -3.89
C THR A 122 17.22 -9.75 -4.94
N SER A 123 16.30 -8.88 -4.52
CA SER A 123 15.73 -7.81 -5.34
C SER A 123 16.69 -6.61 -5.42
N ASP A 124 16.54 -5.79 -6.45
CA ASP A 124 17.12 -4.45 -6.54
C ASP A 124 16.33 -3.38 -5.76
N HIS A 125 15.30 -3.79 -5.04
CA HIS A 125 14.51 -2.95 -4.14
C HIS A 125 14.57 -3.48 -2.70
N LYS A 126 14.60 -2.57 -1.74
CA LYS A 126 14.42 -2.87 -0.32
C LYS A 126 12.95 -3.19 -0.06
N PRO A 127 12.63 -4.24 0.70
CA PRO A 127 11.26 -4.48 1.12
C PRO A 127 10.72 -3.31 1.95
N VAL A 128 9.50 -2.89 1.67
CA VAL A 128 8.77 -1.91 2.49
C VAL A 128 7.77 -2.65 3.36
N LEU A 129 7.86 -2.46 4.67
CA LEU A 129 6.93 -3.00 5.65
C LEU A 129 5.95 -1.91 6.08
N ALA A 130 4.66 -2.23 6.05
CA ALA A 130 3.61 -1.38 6.56
C ALA A 130 2.83 -2.10 7.66
N SER A 131 2.48 -1.37 8.73
CA SER A 131 1.63 -1.87 9.80
C SER A 131 0.51 -0.87 10.11
N ALA A 132 -0.71 -1.39 10.20
CA ALA A 132 -1.89 -0.63 10.58
C ALA A 132 -2.46 -1.23 11.87
N THR A 133 -2.85 -0.37 12.82
CA THR A 133 -3.66 -0.81 13.95
C THR A 133 -5.12 -0.70 13.56
N CYS A 134 -5.81 -1.83 13.62
CA CYS A 134 -7.23 -1.91 13.30
C CYS A 134 -7.96 -2.43 14.53
N SER A 135 -9.07 -1.81 14.90
CA SER A 135 -10.04 -2.42 15.79
C SER A 135 -10.73 -3.57 15.05
N GLY A 136 -10.51 -4.80 15.50
CA GLY A 136 -11.31 -5.94 15.09
C GLY A 136 -12.20 -6.37 16.26
N SER A 137 -13.39 -6.86 15.97
CA SER A 137 -14.26 -7.46 16.97
C SER A 137 -13.51 -8.58 17.70
N GLU A 138 -13.46 -8.53 19.04
CA GLU A 138 -12.96 -9.66 19.84
C GLU A 138 -13.79 -10.90 19.54
N VAL A 139 -13.16 -11.97 19.04
CA VAL A 139 -13.80 -13.28 19.03
C VAL A 139 -13.57 -13.93 20.39
N SER A 140 -14.63 -14.03 21.18
CA SER A 140 -14.63 -14.76 22.44
C SER A 140 -14.42 -16.26 22.20
N TRP A 141 -13.21 -16.72 22.57
CA TRP A 141 -12.80 -18.07 23.02
C TRP A 141 -13.23 -19.32 22.22
N GLY A 142 -12.25 -19.90 21.52
CA GLY A 142 -12.14 -21.34 21.26
C GLY A 142 -10.68 -21.76 21.39
N ARG A 143 -10.37 -22.71 22.26
CA ARG A 143 -9.01 -23.13 22.67
C ARG A 143 -8.11 -23.42 21.46
N ASN A 144 -6.86 -22.95 21.51
CA ASN A 144 -5.77 -23.39 20.63
C ASN A 144 -5.64 -24.91 20.71
N THR A 145 -6.19 -25.61 19.72
CA THR A 145 -5.94 -27.04 19.56
C THR A 145 -4.63 -27.16 18.80
N HIS A 146 -3.53 -27.34 19.55
CA HIS A 146 -2.25 -27.75 18.97
C HIS A 146 -2.39 -29.21 18.55
N TRP A 147 -2.33 -29.48 17.24
CA TRP A 147 -2.12 -30.85 16.76
C TRP A 147 -0.67 -31.25 17.06
N LYS A 148 -0.50 -32.40 17.73
CA LYS A 148 0.79 -33.05 17.94
C LYS A 148 1.26 -33.72 16.64
#